data_AF-A0A7V3U765-F1
#
_entry.id   AF-A0A7V3U765-F1
#
_cell.length_a   1.000
_cell.length_b   1.000
_cell.length_c   1.000
_cell.angle_alpha   90.00
_cell.angle_beta   90.00
_cell.angle_gamma   90.00
#
_symmetry.space_group_name_H-M   'P 1'
#
loop_
_entity.id
_entity.type
_entity.pdbx_description
1 polymer ?
#
loop_
_entity_poly.entity_id
_entity_poly.type
_entity_poly.pdbx_seq_one_letter_code
_entity_poly.pdbx_strand_id
1 'polypeptide(L)'
;MESTLYFDPKSTKLANFLWLKNRFLFKFANFFKKLSILLVLIFIFLFVFGISFGHFPKKLNQSLIGFSVISFDAFIFFSILESFWNYLKKPDAKSNLEEVLKGERKENLADFFEQDLISAFLKAEKLAQKRNLLVDSSVLMYFLISESS
;
A
#
# COMPACT_ATOMS: atom_id res chain seq x y z
N MET A 1 39.40 6.60 -3.47
CA MET A 1 38.38 5.92 -2.66
C MET A 1 37.07 6.01 -3.41
N GLU A 2 36.52 4.89 -3.87
CA GLU A 2 35.16 4.86 -4.44
C GLU A 2 34.18 5.36 -3.38
N SER A 3 33.22 6.20 -3.76
CA SER A 3 32.19 6.66 -2.83
C SER A 3 31.45 5.43 -2.30
N THR A 4 31.51 5.22 -0.98
CA THR A 4 30.75 4.17 -0.30
C THR A 4 29.24 4.43 -0.33
N LEU A 5 28.86 5.67 -0.66
CA LEU A 5 27.50 6.09 -0.91
C LEU A 5 27.15 5.96 -2.39
N TYR A 6 26.03 5.32 -2.68
CA TYR A 6 25.41 5.33 -3.99
C TYR A 6 23.89 5.53 -3.85
N PHE A 7 23.29 6.09 -4.88
CA PHE A 7 21.84 6.32 -4.94
C PHE A 7 21.28 5.54 -6.11
N ASP A 8 20.57 4.44 -5.81
CA ASP A 8 19.83 3.68 -6.81
C ASP A 8 18.39 3.48 -6.35
N PRO A 9 17.44 4.31 -6.79
CA PRO A 9 16.06 4.24 -6.35
C PRO A 9 15.37 2.94 -6.79
N LYS A 10 15.82 2.30 -7.88
CA LYS A 10 15.20 1.06 -8.40
C LYS A 10 15.57 -0.17 -7.59
N SER A 11 16.76 -0.19 -7.00
CA SER A 11 17.21 -1.32 -6.18
C SER A 11 16.60 -1.36 -4.78
N THR A 12 15.88 -0.30 -4.37
CA THR A 12 15.24 -0.25 -3.05
C THR A 12 14.14 -1.29 -2.91
N LYS A 13 13.96 -1.78 -1.67
CA LYS A 13 12.83 -2.67 -1.37
C LYS A 13 11.49 -2.02 -1.72
N LEU A 14 11.37 -0.71 -1.46
CA LEU A 14 10.19 0.08 -1.78
C LEU A 14 9.89 0.11 -3.28
N ALA A 15 10.90 0.25 -4.15
CA ALA A 15 10.69 0.26 -5.59
C ALA A 15 10.09 -1.04 -6.14
N ASN A 16 10.51 -2.19 -5.62
CA ASN A 16 9.90 -3.47 -5.98
C ASN A 16 8.41 -3.54 -5.62
N PHE A 17 8.00 -2.91 -4.53
CA PHE A 17 6.60 -2.88 -4.08
C PHE A 17 5.79 -1.71 -4.68
N LEU A 18 6.44 -0.65 -5.19
CA LEU A 18 5.76 0.46 -5.86
C LEU A 18 4.97 0.01 -7.09
N TRP A 19 5.39 -1.06 -7.77
CA TRP A 19 4.58 -1.65 -8.85
C TRP A 19 3.24 -2.21 -8.36
N LEU A 20 3.16 -2.69 -7.10
CA LEU A 20 1.91 -3.13 -6.49
C LEU A 20 0.99 -1.96 -6.09
N LYS A 21 1.53 -0.74 -5.84
CA LYS A 21 0.76 0.49 -5.49
C LYS A 21 -0.39 0.74 -6.46
N ASN A 22 -0.09 0.59 -7.75
CA ASN A 22 -1.02 0.89 -8.83
C ASN A 22 -1.95 -0.28 -9.19
N ARG A 23 -1.87 -1.42 -8.48
CA ARG A 23 -2.85 -2.48 -8.68
C ARG A 23 -4.17 -2.09 -8.05
N PHE A 24 -5.25 -2.36 -8.79
CA PHE A 24 -6.63 -2.11 -8.41
C PHE A 24 -6.94 -2.52 -6.96
N LEU A 25 -6.45 -3.69 -6.53
CA LEU A 25 -6.67 -4.23 -5.19
C LEU A 25 -6.16 -3.33 -4.06
N PHE A 26 -5.00 -2.68 -4.21
CA PHE A 26 -4.43 -1.81 -3.17
C PHE A 26 -5.13 -0.46 -3.11
N LYS A 27 -5.46 0.11 -4.28
CA LYS A 27 -6.16 1.39 -4.36
C LYS A 27 -7.56 1.33 -3.74
N PHE A 28 -8.26 0.22 -3.93
CA PHE A 28 -9.61 0.02 -3.43
C PHE A 28 -9.68 -0.78 -2.12
N ALA A 29 -8.56 -1.17 -1.51
CA ALA A 29 -8.54 -1.99 -0.29
C ALA A 29 -9.41 -1.38 0.83
N ASN A 30 -9.29 -0.08 1.08
CA ASN A 30 -10.10 0.60 2.09
C ASN A 30 -11.59 0.65 1.72
N PHE A 31 -11.91 0.81 0.44
CA PHE A 31 -13.29 0.76 -0.05
C PHE A 31 -13.89 -0.64 0.16
N PHE A 32 -13.18 -1.69 -0.28
CA PHE A 32 -13.64 -3.06 -0.13
C PHE A 32 -13.71 -3.49 1.34
N LYS A 33 -12.77 -3.07 2.20
CA LYS A 33 -12.86 -3.27 3.65
C LYS A 33 -14.17 -2.71 4.22
N LYS A 34 -14.50 -1.45 3.90
CA LYS A 34 -15.74 -0.80 4.35
C LYS A 34 -16.99 -1.49 3.80
N LEU A 35 -16.95 -1.93 2.55
CA LEU A 35 -18.05 -2.65 1.92
C LEU A 35 -18.26 -4.03 2.58
N SER A 36 -17.18 -4.78 2.83
CA SER A 36 -17.22 -6.09 3.48
C SER A 36 -17.81 -6.01 4.88
N ILE A 37 -17.38 -5.04 5.70
CA ILE A 37 -17.97 -4.89 7.06
C ILE A 37 -19.45 -4.51 7.02
N LEU A 38 -19.85 -3.66 6.06
CA LEU A 38 -21.26 -3.32 5.86
C LEU A 38 -22.09 -4.57 5.50
N LEU A 39 -21.57 -5.41 4.61
CA LEU A 39 -22.22 -6.68 4.24
C LEU A 39 -22.32 -7.64 5.43
N VAL A 40 -21.27 -7.76 6.25
CA VAL A 40 -21.31 -8.56 7.49
C VAL A 40 -22.46 -8.11 8.37
N LEU A 41 -22.59 -6.80 8.62
CA LEU A 41 -23.65 -6.25 9.46
C LEU A 41 -25.04 -6.52 8.88
N ILE A 42 -25.23 -6.35 7.57
CA ILE A 42 -26.49 -6.63 6.89
C ILE A 42 -26.86 -8.11 7.03
N PHE A 43 -25.93 -9.02 6.77
CA PHE A 43 -26.22 -10.46 6.84
C PHE A 43 -26.50 -10.93 8.27
N ILE A 44 -25.77 -10.43 9.27
CA ILE A 44 -26.05 -10.72 10.69
C ILE A 44 -27.43 -10.17 11.07
N PHE A 45 -27.75 -8.95 10.68
CA PHE A 45 -29.05 -8.35 10.98
C PHE A 45 -30.20 -9.17 10.37
N LEU A 46 -30.09 -9.53 9.08
CA LEU A 46 -31.09 -10.38 8.41
C LEU A 46 -31.20 -11.77 9.04
N PHE A 47 -30.07 -12.35 9.48
CA PHE A 47 -30.05 -13.64 10.16
C PHE A 47 -30.77 -13.57 11.52
N VAL A 48 -30.44 -12.58 12.35
CA VAL A 48 -31.08 -12.37 13.66
C VAL A 48 -32.57 -12.09 13.49
N PHE A 49 -32.94 -11.26 12.52
CA PHE A 49 -34.34 -11.00 12.17
C PHE A 49 -35.07 -12.29 11.75
N GLY A 50 -34.47 -13.05 10.84
CA GLY A 50 -35.03 -14.31 10.33
C GLY A 50 -35.26 -15.37 11.41
N ILE A 51 -34.37 -15.44 12.40
CA ILE A 51 -34.51 -16.34 13.55
C ILE A 51 -35.53 -15.81 14.56
N SER A 52 -35.46 -14.53 14.92
CA SER A 52 -36.29 -13.95 15.99
C SER A 52 -37.77 -13.93 15.64
N PHE A 53 -38.09 -13.67 14.38
CA PHE A 53 -39.48 -13.61 13.92
C PHE A 53 -39.95 -14.90 13.25
N GLY A 54 -39.07 -15.90 13.07
CA GLY A 54 -39.42 -17.18 12.42
C GLY A 54 -39.86 -17.07 10.95
N HIS A 55 -39.57 -15.94 10.29
CA HIS A 55 -40.06 -15.66 8.94
C HIS A 55 -39.24 -16.35 7.83
N PHE A 56 -38.00 -16.79 8.13
CA PHE A 56 -37.10 -17.32 7.11
C PHE A 56 -36.94 -18.85 7.19
N PRO A 57 -36.93 -19.54 6.03
CA PRO A 57 -36.61 -20.96 5.99
C PRO A 57 -35.23 -21.25 6.58
N LYS A 58 -35.06 -22.40 7.24
CA LYS A 58 -33.77 -22.83 7.83
C LYS A 58 -32.61 -22.73 6.85
N LYS A 59 -32.83 -23.11 5.58
CA LYS A 59 -31.81 -23.03 4.51
C LYS A 59 -31.37 -21.59 4.23
N LEU A 60 -32.30 -20.64 4.24
CA LEU A 60 -31.98 -19.22 4.04
C LEU A 60 -31.15 -18.68 5.22
N ASN A 61 -31.53 -18.99 6.46
CA ASN A 61 -30.75 -18.58 7.64
C ASN A 61 -29.34 -19.18 7.63
N GLN A 62 -29.19 -20.44 7.21
CA GLN A 62 -27.87 -21.06 7.03
C GLN A 62 -27.04 -20.36 5.94
N SER A 63 -27.66 -19.98 4.82
CA SER A 63 -26.97 -19.19 3.79
C SER A 63 -26.56 -17.80 4.29
N LEU A 64 -27.43 -17.10 5.03
CA LEU A 64 -27.15 -15.77 5.56
C LEU A 64 -25.95 -15.77 6.50
N ILE A 65 -25.86 -16.73 7.43
CA ILE A 65 -24.70 -16.84 8.31
C ILE A 65 -23.44 -17.23 7.51
N GLY A 66 -23.55 -18.11 6.52
CA GLY A 66 -22.43 -18.44 5.63
C GLY A 66 -21.89 -17.23 4.88
N PHE A 67 -22.77 -16.41 4.30
CA PHE A 67 -22.38 -15.17 3.64
C PHE A 67 -21.80 -14.13 4.60
N SER A 68 -22.27 -14.10 5.85
CA SER A 68 -21.69 -13.27 6.90
C SER A 68 -20.23 -13.67 7.17
N VAL A 69 -19.95 -14.97 7.32
CA VAL A 69 -18.58 -15.48 7.52
C VAL A 69 -17.69 -15.15 6.31
N ILE A 70 -18.14 -15.43 5.09
CA ILE A 70 -17.37 -15.11 3.87
C ILE A 70 -17.07 -13.60 3.78
N SER A 71 -18.05 -12.76 4.11
CA SER A 71 -17.88 -11.31 4.11
C SER A 71 -16.90 -10.85 5.19
N PHE A 72 -16.87 -11.54 6.33
CA PHE A 72 -15.94 -11.27 7.42
C PHE A 72 -14.51 -11.67 7.06
N ASP A 73 -14.32 -12.82 6.41
CA ASP A 73 -13.03 -13.25 5.88
C ASP A 73 -12.48 -12.23 4.88
N ALA A 74 -13.34 -11.72 3.99
CA ALA A 74 -12.99 -10.64 3.07
C ALA A 74 -12.58 -9.36 3.81
N PHE A 75 -13.31 -8.98 4.87
CA PHE A 75 -12.95 -7.83 5.71
C PHE A 75 -11.56 -7.99 6.35
N ILE A 76 -11.24 -9.16 6.89
CA ILE A 76 -9.92 -9.46 7.46
C ILE A 76 -8.84 -9.35 6.37
N PHE A 77 -9.07 -9.98 5.22
CA PHE A 77 -8.13 -9.93 4.10
C PHE A 77 -7.79 -8.50 3.68
N PHE A 78 -8.80 -7.65 3.47
CA PHE A 78 -8.57 -6.25 3.10
C PHE A 78 -7.95 -5.41 4.23
N SER A 79 -8.23 -5.74 5.49
CA SER A 79 -7.59 -5.09 6.64
C SER A 79 -6.11 -5.42 6.76
N ILE A 80 -5.72 -6.68 6.49
CA ILE A 80 -4.32 -7.10 6.42
C ILE A 80 -3.63 -6.39 5.26
N LEU A 81 -4.28 -6.33 4.10
CA LEU A 81 -3.73 -5.67 2.91
C LEU A 81 -3.46 -4.18 3.15
N GLU A 82 -4.38 -3.48 3.81
CA GLU A 82 -4.20 -2.08 4.20
C GLU A 82 -3.11 -1.90 5.26
N SER A 83 -3.04 -2.81 6.24
CA SER A 83 -1.99 -2.78 7.28
C SER A 83 -0.61 -2.98 6.68
N PHE A 84 -0.47 -3.95 5.76
CA PHE A 84 0.75 -4.19 4.99
C PHE A 84 1.14 -2.94 4.18
N TRP A 85 0.16 -2.27 3.56
CA TRP A 85 0.41 -1.03 2.84
C TRP A 85 0.93 0.10 3.75
N ASN A 86 0.32 0.26 4.93
CA ASN A 86 0.75 1.28 5.89
C ASN A 86 2.12 0.99 6.48
N TYR A 87 2.46 -0.29 6.72
CA TYR A 87 3.80 -0.70 7.13
C TYR A 87 4.85 -0.32 6.08
N LEU A 88 4.56 -0.54 4.80
CA LEU A 88 5.48 -0.18 3.71
C LEU A 88 5.72 1.32 3.55
N LYS A 89 4.81 2.19 4.00
CA LYS A 89 5.02 3.65 3.91
C LYS A 89 6.16 4.15 4.78
N LYS A 90 6.52 3.42 5.84
CA LYS A 90 7.58 3.77 6.79
C LYS A 90 8.59 2.64 6.86
N PRO A 91 9.57 2.56 5.96
CA PRO A 91 10.65 1.59 6.11
C PRO A 91 11.37 1.87 7.44
N ASP A 92 11.46 0.87 8.31
CA ASP A 92 12.42 0.90 9.42
C ASP A 92 13.83 0.91 8.80
N ALA A 93 14.45 2.08 8.76
CA ALA A 93 15.85 2.20 8.41
C ALA A 93 16.66 1.41 9.45
N LYS A 94 17.27 0.30 9.02
CA LYS A 94 18.01 -0.62 9.91
C LYS A 94 19.30 -0.01 10.48
N SER A 95 19.73 1.11 9.93
CA SER A 95 21.01 1.75 10.16
C SER A 95 20.80 3.22 10.48
N ASN A 96 21.68 3.77 11.32
CA ASN A 96 21.65 5.19 11.63
C ASN A 96 22.22 5.96 10.43
N LEU A 97 21.48 6.95 9.91
CA LEU A 97 21.89 7.75 8.75
C LEU A 97 23.29 8.36 8.95
N GLU A 98 23.64 8.71 10.20
CA GLU A 98 24.96 9.23 10.55
C GLU A 98 26.11 8.25 10.27
N GLU A 99 25.94 6.95 10.51
CA GLU A 99 26.98 5.93 10.23
C GLU A 99 27.19 5.77 8.72
N VAL A 100 26.09 5.85 7.95
CA VAL A 100 26.11 5.78 6.49
C VAL A 100 26.80 7.00 5.90
N LEU A 101 26.50 8.21 6.39
CA LEU A 101 27.13 9.46 5.94
C LEU A 101 28.63 9.54 6.28
N LYS A 102 29.06 8.90 7.37
CA LYS A 102 30.49 8.75 7.72
C LYS A 102 31.23 7.74 6.84
N GLY A 103 30.52 7.04 5.95
CA GLY A 103 31.09 6.05 5.04
C GLY A 103 31.49 4.74 5.72
N GLU A 104 31.02 4.52 6.94
CA GLU A 104 31.31 3.31 7.74
C GLU A 104 30.59 2.08 7.18
N ARG A 105 29.52 2.29 6.38
CA ARG A 105 28.79 1.23 5.67
C ARG A 105 28.45 1.65 4.24
N LYS A 106 28.51 0.68 3.32
CA LYS A 106 28.03 0.83 1.95
C LYS A 106 26.52 0.55 1.93
N GLU A 107 25.72 1.61 2.01
CA GLU A 107 24.26 1.52 1.93
C GLU A 107 23.71 2.44 0.84
N ASN A 108 22.55 2.05 0.29
CA ASN A 108 21.85 2.81 -0.73
C ASN A 108 21.08 3.95 -0.06
N LEU A 109 21.41 5.20 -0.40
CA LEU A 109 20.74 6.38 0.16
C LEU A 109 19.23 6.39 -0.12
N ALA A 110 18.79 5.73 -1.20
CA ALA A 110 17.38 5.63 -1.52
C ALA A 110 16.58 4.79 -0.51
N ASP A 111 17.20 3.91 0.27
CA ASP A 111 16.49 3.12 1.29
C ASP A 111 16.03 3.96 2.50
N PHE A 112 16.58 5.17 2.67
CA PHE A 112 16.18 6.12 3.71
C PHE A 112 15.04 7.04 3.29
N PHE A 113 14.66 7.01 2.01
CA PHE A 113 13.65 7.90 1.48
C PHE A 113 12.25 7.33 1.64
N GLU A 114 11.31 8.22 1.90
CA GLU A 114 9.89 7.88 1.96
C GLU A 114 9.40 7.39 0.60
N GLN A 115 8.36 6.56 0.65
CA GLN A 115 7.78 5.92 -0.53
C GLN A 115 7.39 6.92 -1.63
N ASP A 116 6.83 8.07 -1.26
CA ASP A 116 6.35 9.07 -2.22
C ASP A 116 7.53 9.78 -2.90
N LEU A 117 8.65 9.96 -2.20
CA LEU A 117 9.86 10.53 -2.77
C LEU A 117 10.53 9.57 -3.77
N ILE A 118 10.56 8.27 -3.46
CA ILE A 118 11.03 7.24 -4.41
C ILE A 118 10.11 7.16 -5.63
N SER A 119 8.79 7.19 -5.42
CA SER A 119 7.79 7.21 -6.50
C SER A 119 7.97 8.40 -7.45
N ALA A 120 8.10 9.61 -6.89
CA ALA A 120 8.35 10.82 -7.65
C ALA A 120 9.67 10.74 -8.44
N PHE A 121 10.73 10.20 -7.83
CA PHE A 121 12.02 10.03 -8.50
C PHE A 121 11.93 9.07 -9.69
N LEU A 122 11.29 7.91 -9.52
CA LEU A 122 11.11 6.93 -10.60
C LEU A 122 10.28 7.49 -11.75
N LYS A 123 9.25 8.30 -11.46
CA LYS A 123 8.45 8.99 -12.49
C LYS A 123 9.25 10.07 -13.21
N ALA A 124 10.03 10.86 -12.47
CA ALA A 124 10.91 11.88 -13.03
C ALA A 124 11.95 11.25 -13.96
N GLU A 125 12.58 10.15 -13.54
CA GLU A 125 13.54 9.39 -14.34
C GLU A 125 12.89 8.82 -15.60
N LYS A 126 11.70 8.23 -15.49
CA LYS A 126 10.96 7.70 -16.65
C LYS A 126 10.60 8.79 -17.65
N LEU A 127 10.20 9.97 -17.17
CA LEU A 127 9.88 11.11 -18.03
C LEU A 127 11.15 11.65 -18.71
N ALA A 128 12.23 11.78 -17.96
CA ALA A 128 13.54 12.20 -18.45
C ALA A 128 14.06 11.26 -19.54
N GLN A 129 14.01 9.94 -19.32
CA GLN A 129 14.37 8.93 -20.31
C GLN A 129 13.50 9.02 -21.57
N LYS A 130 12.17 9.18 -21.43
CA LYS A 130 11.27 9.31 -22.58
C LYS A 130 11.56 10.56 -23.42
N ARG A 131 12.08 11.61 -22.81
CA ARG A 131 12.36 12.91 -23.44
C ARG A 131 13.85 13.10 -23.78
N ASN A 132 14.71 12.13 -23.48
CA ASN A 132 16.17 12.28 -23.53
C ASN A 132 16.67 13.53 -22.78
N LEU A 133 16.09 13.79 -21.61
CA LEU A 133 16.48 14.90 -20.73
C LEU A 133 17.19 14.35 -19.49
N LEU A 134 17.95 15.20 -18.80
CA LEU A 134 18.45 14.91 -17.48
C LEU A 134 17.33 15.09 -16.45
N VAL A 135 17.37 14.32 -15.35
CA VAL A 135 16.46 14.50 -14.22
C VAL A 135 16.85 15.79 -13.50
N ASP A 136 16.15 16.87 -13.81
CA ASP A 136 16.28 18.14 -13.10
C ASP A 136 15.37 18.18 -11.86
N SER A 137 15.81 18.93 -10.85
CA SER A 137 15.08 19.30 -9.65
C SER A 137 13.66 19.78 -9.93
N SER A 138 13.46 20.55 -11.01
CA SER A 138 12.14 21.03 -11.45
C SER A 138 11.17 19.88 -11.77
N VAL A 139 11.66 18.84 -12.44
CA VAL A 139 10.86 17.66 -12.83
C VAL A 139 10.54 16.81 -11.61
N LEU A 140 11.51 16.62 -10.72
CA LEU A 140 11.30 15.92 -9.45
C LEU A 140 10.24 16.64 -8.60
N MET A 141 10.36 17.97 -8.48
CA MET A 141 9.45 18.78 -7.67
C MET A 141 8.03 18.79 -8.22
N TYR A 142 7.88 18.81 -9.56
CA TYR A 142 6.58 18.64 -10.21
C TYR A 142 5.88 17.35 -9.75
N PHE A 143 6.60 16.21 -9.76
CA PHE A 143 6.01 14.94 -9.35
C PHE A 143 5.72 14.87 -7.85
N LEU A 144 6.60 15.41 -7.00
CA LEU A 144 6.38 15.49 -5.55
C LEU A 144 5.11 16.28 -5.21
N ILE A 145 4.93 17.47 -5.79
CA ILE A 145 3.74 18.30 -5.55
C ILE A 145 2.49 17.60 -6.07
N SER A 146 2.56 16.99 -7.25
CA SER A 146 1.43 16.29 -7.86
C SER A 146 0.97 15.05 -7.10
N GLU A 147 1.83 14.42 -6.30
CA GLU A 147 1.48 13.25 -5.47
C GLU A 147 0.98 13.64 -4.08
N SER A 148 1.30 14.84 -3.63
CA SER A 148 0.87 15.37 -2.32
C SER A 148 -0.55 15.95 -2.31
N SER A 149 -1.17 16.11 -3.48
CA SER A 149 -2.54 16.65 -3.68
C SER A 149 -3.54 15.53 -4.01
#